data_AF-A0A348MJI9-F1
#
_entry.id   AF-A0A348MJI9-F1
#
_cell.length_a   1.000
_cell.length_b   1.000
_cell.length_c   1.000
_cell.angle_alpha   90.00
_cell.angle_beta   90.00
_cell.angle_gamma   90.00
#
_symmetry.space_group_name_H-M   'P 1'
#
loop_
_entity.id
_entity.type
_entity.pdbx_description
1 polymer ?
#
loop_
_entity_poly.entity_id
_entity_poly.type
_entity_poly.pdbx_seq_one_letter_code
_entity_poly.pdbx_strand_id
1 'polypeptide(L)'
;MDKKLLNSNKLPFCAGCGHHLISLNTQKALEKLNIDPLDVILVSDIGCHGIIDKFSNSHTVHGLHGRSVALASGISLGLKNKDKKVIVFIGDGGATIGMQHLLEAARLDIDLTVIIHNNMLYGMTGGQASGFTPKGFVTTTTPEQSKTRNYDICQLALSAKASFVARVITKPDFSDIIIEGLKNEGFSLIEALELCPSYALKMNKNMKLKDILEQIGEKEFVVKNDNYRWEYYKNSTTDLFEKVKILEKKYEHNLKRTFCIQLSGSAGEGVQTAGEVFAYGAVLSGLSVNQRGSYPVTVGVGFSTSEVIISPEKDCTYNVNSPDFMIITSIDGLNVNIEKLKSFKGIVYLDNSLETPKTDAKIIKYDFRKFGAKNSAIFSLLYLLKENKLYPVESFIEGLQITNIKEKVALDKFKEELKI
;
A
#
# COMPACT_ATOMS: atom_id res chain seq x y z
N MET A 1 1.86 32.71 8.77
CA MET A 1 2.90 31.73 8.37
C MET A 1 2.69 31.48 6.90
N ASP A 2 3.68 31.78 6.05
CA ASP A 2 3.63 31.46 4.62
C ASP A 2 3.61 29.93 4.45
N LYS A 3 2.41 29.35 4.37
CA LYS A 3 2.25 27.91 4.23
C LYS A 3 2.49 27.54 2.77
N LYS A 4 3.71 27.09 2.47
CA LYS A 4 4.13 26.67 1.13
C LYS A 4 3.95 25.18 0.95
N LEU A 5 3.54 24.77 -0.26
CA LEU A 5 3.53 23.35 -0.63
C LEU A 5 4.95 22.76 -0.55
N LEU A 6 5.95 23.44 -1.10
CA LEU A 6 7.32 22.92 -1.14
C LEU A 6 8.13 23.40 0.07
N ASN A 7 8.88 22.48 0.70
CA ASN A 7 9.76 22.76 1.83
C ASN A 7 11.19 23.18 1.43
N SER A 8 11.49 23.19 0.12
CA SER A 8 12.80 23.52 -0.43
C SER A 8 12.67 24.14 -1.82
N ASN A 9 13.49 25.14 -2.11
CA ASN A 9 13.65 25.68 -3.46
C ASN A 9 14.58 24.80 -4.32
N LYS A 10 15.35 23.90 -3.71
CA LYS A 10 16.26 22.98 -4.39
C LYS A 10 15.62 21.60 -4.48
N LEU A 11 14.88 21.39 -5.57
CA LEU A 11 14.19 20.14 -5.89
C LEU A 11 15.18 19.11 -6.50
N PRO A 12 14.86 17.81 -6.46
CA PRO A 12 15.78 16.72 -6.81
C PRO A 12 15.90 16.48 -8.34
N PHE A 13 15.43 17.41 -9.16
CA PHE A 13 15.39 17.26 -10.61
C PHE A 13 16.68 17.75 -11.28
N CYS A 14 16.96 17.24 -12.48
CA CYS A 14 18.09 17.69 -13.29
C CYS A 14 17.98 19.20 -13.62
N ALA A 15 19.13 19.85 -13.80
CA ALA A 15 19.16 21.25 -14.23
C ALA A 15 18.41 21.42 -15.57
N GLY A 16 17.47 22.37 -15.61
CA GLY A 16 16.62 22.62 -16.79
C GLY A 16 15.42 21.67 -16.95
N CYS A 17 15.14 20.79 -15.98
CA CYS A 17 13.96 19.91 -16.03
C CYS A 17 12.67 20.70 -15.79
N GLY A 18 11.68 20.53 -16.66
CA GLY A 18 10.34 21.13 -16.55
C GLY A 18 9.54 20.62 -15.36
N HIS A 19 9.81 19.41 -14.83
CA HIS A 19 9.22 18.93 -13.57
C HIS A 19 9.38 19.95 -12.42
N HIS A 20 10.49 20.72 -12.43
CA HIS A 20 10.71 21.81 -11.48
C HIS A 20 9.66 22.92 -11.65
N LEU A 21 9.43 23.37 -12.88
CA LEU A 21 8.43 24.39 -13.19
C LEU A 21 7.01 23.93 -12.87
N ILE A 22 6.68 22.67 -13.13
CA ILE A 22 5.37 22.10 -12.78
C ILE A 22 5.17 22.16 -11.27
N SER A 23 6.15 21.71 -10.49
CA SER A 23 6.07 21.74 -9.02
C SER A 23 5.91 23.16 -8.47
N LEU A 24 6.67 24.13 -8.99
CA LEU A 24 6.57 25.53 -8.59
C LEU A 24 5.23 26.16 -8.96
N ASN A 25 4.70 25.85 -10.15
CA ASN A 25 3.42 26.39 -10.60
C ASN A 25 2.25 25.79 -9.82
N THR A 26 2.33 24.52 -9.41
CA THR A 26 1.36 23.92 -8.50
C THR A 26 1.37 24.62 -7.14
N GLN A 27 2.55 24.87 -6.55
CA GLN A 27 2.63 25.66 -5.31
C GLN A 27 2.01 27.05 -5.50
N LYS A 28 2.39 27.77 -6.56
CA LYS A 28 1.89 29.12 -6.83
C LYS A 28 0.36 29.15 -7.01
N ALA A 29 -0.21 28.12 -7.62
CA ALA A 29 -1.65 27.96 -7.77
C ALA A 29 -2.35 27.82 -6.40
N LEU A 30 -1.80 26.98 -5.52
CA LEU A 30 -2.31 26.81 -4.15
C LEU A 30 -2.20 28.09 -3.31
N GLU A 31 -1.06 28.79 -3.41
CA GLU A 31 -0.84 30.08 -2.73
C GLU A 31 -1.87 31.14 -3.18
N LYS A 32 -2.09 31.27 -4.50
CA LYS A 32 -3.09 32.19 -5.07
C LYS A 32 -4.53 31.84 -4.65
N LEU A 33 -4.81 30.56 -4.40
CA LEU A 33 -6.11 30.09 -3.91
C LEU A 33 -6.23 30.10 -2.38
N ASN A 34 -5.16 30.47 -1.67
CA ASN A 34 -5.09 30.41 -0.21
C ASN A 34 -5.45 29.02 0.35
N ILE A 35 -5.03 27.96 -0.35
CA ILE A 35 -5.23 26.57 0.08
C ILE A 35 -4.07 26.17 0.99
N ASP A 36 -4.39 25.68 2.19
CA ASP A 36 -3.41 25.14 3.11
C ASP A 36 -2.79 23.85 2.54
N PRO A 37 -1.46 23.66 2.56
CA PRO A 37 -0.84 22.39 2.21
C PRO A 37 -1.45 21.17 2.93
N LEU A 38 -1.94 21.31 4.17
CA LEU A 38 -2.63 20.23 4.91
C LEU A 38 -4.06 19.94 4.40
N ASP A 39 -4.60 20.78 3.53
CA ASP A 39 -5.83 20.52 2.77
C ASP A 39 -5.55 19.92 1.39
N VAL A 40 -4.28 19.64 1.07
CA VAL A 40 -3.87 18.94 -0.14
C VAL A 40 -3.47 17.50 0.18
N ILE A 41 -3.96 16.57 -0.64
CA ILE A 41 -3.44 15.21 -0.73
C ILE A 41 -2.79 15.05 -2.09
N LEU A 42 -1.46 14.98 -2.10
CA LEU A 42 -0.67 14.75 -3.29
C LEU A 42 -0.44 13.25 -3.48
N VAL A 43 -0.93 12.70 -4.58
CA VAL A 43 -0.76 11.29 -4.94
C VAL A 43 0.19 11.22 -6.13
N SER A 44 1.41 10.74 -5.93
CA SER A 44 2.39 10.65 -7.00
C SER A 44 2.45 9.24 -7.60
N ASP A 45 2.85 9.15 -8.87
CA ASP A 45 3.17 7.87 -9.52
C ASP A 45 4.67 7.53 -9.41
N ILE A 46 5.06 6.36 -9.93
CA ILE A 46 6.48 6.01 -10.09
C ILE A 46 7.06 6.78 -11.27
N GLY A 47 8.10 7.57 -11.01
CA GLY A 47 8.84 8.30 -12.02
C GLY A 47 9.59 9.48 -11.42
N CYS A 48 10.34 10.23 -12.24
CA CYS A 48 11.12 11.36 -11.76
C CYS A 48 10.26 12.34 -10.94
N HIS A 49 9.07 12.67 -11.43
CA HIS A 49 8.10 13.55 -10.77
C HIS A 49 7.77 13.10 -9.33
N GLY A 50 7.66 11.80 -9.06
CA GLY A 50 7.31 11.26 -7.75
C GLY A 50 8.37 11.41 -6.66
N ILE A 51 9.60 11.81 -7.01
CA ILE A 51 10.64 12.15 -6.02
C ILE A 51 10.25 13.42 -5.22
N ILE A 52 9.26 14.19 -5.71
CA ILE A 52 8.77 15.41 -5.07
C ILE A 52 8.15 15.17 -3.69
N ASP A 53 7.70 13.95 -3.37
CA ASP A 53 6.96 13.67 -2.14
C ASP A 53 7.68 14.14 -0.87
N LYS A 54 9.00 13.90 -0.80
CA LYS A 54 9.83 14.32 0.35
C LYS A 54 9.96 15.84 0.49
N PHE A 55 9.62 16.57 -0.56
CA PHE A 55 9.69 18.01 -0.62
C PHE A 55 8.32 18.68 -0.43
N SER A 56 7.25 17.90 -0.28
CA SER A 56 5.90 18.42 -0.05
C SER A 56 5.58 18.53 1.45
N ASN A 57 5.00 19.66 1.86
CA ASN A 57 4.41 19.89 3.19
C ASN A 57 2.94 19.41 3.27
N SER A 58 2.44 18.74 2.22
CA SER A 58 1.09 18.18 2.17
C SER A 58 1.01 16.75 2.69
N HIS A 59 -0.18 16.17 2.73
CA HIS A 59 -0.30 14.71 2.77
C HIS A 59 0.21 14.14 1.44
N THR A 60 1.02 13.08 1.49
CA THR A 60 1.59 12.44 0.29
C THR A 60 1.31 10.95 0.26
N VAL A 61 0.94 10.43 -0.90
CA VAL A 61 0.79 8.98 -1.16
C VAL A 61 1.59 8.62 -2.40
N HIS A 62 2.69 7.89 -2.23
CA HIS A 62 3.49 7.38 -3.34
C HIS A 62 2.88 6.09 -3.89
N GLY A 63 2.24 6.18 -5.05
CA GLY A 63 1.55 5.06 -5.68
C GLY A 63 2.48 4.04 -6.37
N LEU A 64 1.88 2.97 -6.88
CA LEU A 64 2.53 2.06 -7.83
C LEU A 64 2.47 2.64 -9.25
N HIS A 65 3.31 2.13 -10.15
CA HIS A 65 3.41 2.66 -11.51
C HIS A 65 2.09 2.54 -12.28
N GLY A 66 1.56 3.68 -12.73
CA GLY A 66 0.26 3.85 -13.38
C GLY A 66 -0.94 3.57 -12.47
N ARG A 67 -0.79 3.63 -11.14
CA ARG A 67 -1.88 3.39 -10.18
C ARG A 67 -2.24 4.61 -9.35
N SER A 68 -1.48 5.70 -9.46
CA SER A 68 -1.73 6.95 -8.74
C SER A 68 -3.14 7.49 -8.93
N VAL A 69 -3.68 7.50 -10.16
CA VAL A 69 -5.07 7.95 -10.40
C VAL A 69 -6.09 7.04 -9.74
N ALA A 70 -5.91 5.72 -9.77
CA ALA A 70 -6.83 4.79 -9.10
C ALA A 70 -6.84 4.98 -7.58
N LEU A 71 -5.65 5.16 -6.97
CA LEU A 71 -5.51 5.44 -5.55
C LEU A 71 -6.15 6.78 -5.18
N ALA A 72 -5.89 7.82 -5.97
CA ALA A 72 -6.47 9.14 -5.80
C ALA A 72 -8.00 9.13 -5.92
N SER A 73 -8.57 8.34 -6.82
CA SER A 73 -10.02 8.16 -6.92
C SER A 73 -10.61 7.56 -5.64
N GLY A 74 -9.96 6.53 -5.09
CA GLY A 74 -10.37 5.94 -3.81
C GLY A 74 -10.29 6.94 -2.65
N ILE A 75 -9.22 7.74 -2.60
CA ILE A 75 -9.05 8.81 -1.62
C ILE A 75 -10.19 9.84 -1.76
N SER A 76 -10.40 10.39 -2.97
CA SER A 76 -11.44 11.39 -3.24
C SER A 76 -12.83 10.90 -2.83
N LEU A 77 -13.19 9.65 -3.18
CA LEU A 77 -14.46 9.04 -2.80
C LEU A 77 -14.60 8.81 -1.28
N GLY A 78 -13.49 8.48 -0.60
CA GLY A 78 -13.43 8.26 0.85
C GLY A 78 -13.44 9.53 1.69
N LEU A 79 -13.09 10.69 1.11
CA LEU A 79 -13.05 11.96 1.85
C LEU A 79 -14.47 12.37 2.30
N LYS A 80 -14.57 12.75 3.58
CA LYS A 80 -15.77 13.38 4.15
C LYS A 80 -15.79 14.90 3.87
N ASN A 81 -14.63 15.54 3.93
CA ASN A 81 -14.46 16.97 3.65
C ASN A 81 -14.21 17.19 2.15
N LYS A 82 -15.13 17.88 1.47
CA LYS A 82 -15.06 18.21 0.03
C LYS A 82 -14.15 19.40 -0.29
N ASP A 83 -13.72 20.17 0.70
CA ASP A 83 -12.82 21.31 0.50
C ASP A 83 -11.37 20.88 0.28
N LYS A 84 -11.04 19.64 0.67
CA LYS A 84 -9.70 19.06 0.45
C LYS A 84 -9.47 18.79 -1.04
N LYS A 85 -8.25 19.08 -1.50
CA LYS A 85 -7.84 18.91 -2.89
C LYS A 85 -7.00 17.65 -3.06
N VAL A 86 -7.44 16.76 -3.94
CA VAL A 86 -6.67 15.59 -4.36
C VAL A 86 -5.97 15.91 -5.67
N ILE A 87 -4.64 15.93 -5.64
CA ILE A 87 -3.80 16.24 -6.80
C ILE A 87 -2.99 15.01 -7.15
N VAL A 88 -3.00 14.62 -8.42
CA VAL A 88 -2.19 13.51 -8.93
C VAL A 88 -1.04 14.05 -9.75
N PHE A 89 0.18 13.67 -9.42
CA PHE A 89 1.33 13.85 -10.30
C PHE A 89 1.67 12.51 -10.95
N ILE A 90 1.63 12.48 -12.28
CA ILE A 90 1.91 11.28 -13.06
C ILE A 90 2.77 11.66 -14.27
N GLY A 91 3.76 10.84 -14.62
CA GLY A 91 4.54 11.04 -15.85
C GLY A 91 3.80 10.48 -17.07
N ASP A 92 4.22 10.84 -18.28
CA ASP A 92 3.69 10.26 -19.52
C ASP A 92 3.76 8.73 -19.56
N GLY A 93 4.81 8.13 -18.98
CA GLY A 93 4.87 6.67 -18.82
C GLY A 93 3.90 6.06 -17.83
N GLY A 94 3.72 6.72 -16.69
CA GLY A 94 2.69 6.34 -15.73
C GLY A 94 1.30 6.43 -16.36
N ALA A 95 1.04 7.49 -17.14
CA ALA A 95 -0.21 7.66 -17.86
C ALA A 95 -0.39 6.63 -18.99
N THR A 96 0.70 6.14 -19.59
CA THR A 96 0.66 5.06 -20.59
C THR A 96 0.15 3.75 -19.97
N ILE A 97 0.79 3.26 -18.90
CA ILE A 97 0.36 2.02 -18.21
C ILE A 97 -0.90 2.20 -17.36
N GLY A 98 -1.16 3.43 -16.91
CA GLY A 98 -2.31 3.82 -16.10
C GLY A 98 -3.52 4.32 -16.88
N MET A 99 -3.48 4.28 -18.22
CA MET A 99 -4.46 4.89 -19.11
C MET A 99 -5.91 4.57 -18.71
N GLN A 100 -6.21 3.30 -18.47
CA GLN A 100 -7.57 2.88 -18.11
C GLN A 100 -8.05 3.52 -16.80
N HIS A 101 -7.19 3.64 -15.79
CA HIS A 101 -7.57 4.27 -14.53
C HIS A 101 -7.84 5.76 -14.69
N LEU A 102 -7.09 6.44 -15.57
CA LEU A 102 -7.30 7.83 -15.91
C LEU A 102 -8.64 8.03 -16.62
N LEU A 103 -8.92 7.21 -17.64
CA LEU A 103 -10.18 7.31 -18.40
C LEU A 103 -11.39 6.93 -17.56
N GLU A 104 -11.28 5.95 -16.64
CA GLU A 104 -12.37 5.64 -15.72
C GLU A 104 -12.61 6.74 -14.70
N ALA A 105 -11.57 7.39 -14.18
CA ALA A 105 -11.72 8.55 -13.30
C ALA A 105 -12.39 9.74 -14.02
N ALA A 106 -12.04 9.97 -15.29
CA ALA A 106 -12.72 10.95 -16.15
C ALA A 106 -14.18 10.58 -16.41
N ARG A 107 -14.45 9.31 -16.78
CA ARG A 107 -15.80 8.81 -17.07
C ARG A 107 -16.74 8.89 -15.87
N LEU A 108 -16.21 8.71 -14.67
CA LEU A 108 -16.93 8.83 -13.41
C LEU A 108 -16.94 10.27 -12.86
N ASP A 109 -16.24 11.19 -13.53
CA ASP A 109 -16.06 12.61 -13.14
C ASP A 109 -15.64 12.75 -11.68
N ILE A 110 -14.64 11.94 -11.27
CA ILE A 110 -14.12 11.95 -9.90
C ILE A 110 -13.43 13.28 -9.61
N ASP A 111 -13.78 13.89 -8.48
CA ASP A 111 -13.28 15.18 -8.02
C ASP A 111 -11.80 15.10 -7.61
N LEU A 112 -10.92 15.24 -8.60
CA LEU A 112 -9.46 15.25 -8.47
C LEU A 112 -8.82 15.95 -9.67
N THR A 113 -7.59 16.43 -9.49
CA THR A 113 -6.81 17.09 -10.55
C THR A 113 -5.59 16.24 -10.89
N VAL A 114 -5.54 15.69 -12.10
CA VAL A 114 -4.38 14.99 -12.66
C VAL A 114 -3.50 15.97 -13.43
N ILE A 115 -2.25 16.10 -13.00
CA ILE A 115 -1.22 16.87 -13.72
C ILE A 115 -0.23 15.87 -14.31
N ILE A 116 -0.25 15.75 -15.64
CA ILE A 116 0.69 14.91 -16.38
C ILE A 116 1.97 15.70 -16.63
N HIS A 117 3.07 15.16 -16.14
CA HIS A 117 4.42 15.58 -16.44
C HIS A 117 4.88 14.89 -17.73
N ASN A 118 4.50 15.45 -18.89
CA ASN A 118 4.81 14.84 -20.18
C ASN A 118 6.16 15.35 -20.70
N ASN A 119 7.21 14.56 -20.47
CA ASN A 119 8.56 14.85 -20.96
C ASN A 119 8.96 14.01 -22.19
N MET A 120 7.96 13.33 -22.80
CA MET A 120 8.03 12.51 -24.01
C MET A 120 8.81 11.19 -23.90
N LEU A 121 9.25 10.76 -22.71
CA LEU A 121 9.98 9.50 -22.50
C LEU A 121 10.01 9.05 -21.02
N TYR A 122 10.53 7.85 -20.76
CA TYR A 122 10.72 7.35 -19.40
C TYR A 122 12.05 7.82 -18.83
N GLY A 123 12.07 9.03 -18.25
CA GLY A 123 13.31 9.65 -17.76
C GLY A 123 14.01 8.85 -16.65
N MET A 124 13.27 8.34 -15.67
CA MET A 124 13.85 7.65 -14.49
C MET A 124 14.55 6.35 -14.85
N THR A 125 14.05 5.63 -15.85
CA THR A 125 14.55 4.29 -16.22
C THR A 125 15.61 4.34 -17.32
N GLY A 126 15.97 5.51 -17.83
CA GLY A 126 17.05 5.64 -18.81
C GLY A 126 16.63 6.17 -20.17
N GLY A 127 15.46 6.78 -20.33
CA GLY A 127 15.07 7.46 -21.56
C GLY A 127 14.41 6.60 -22.62
N GLN A 128 13.64 5.58 -22.22
CA GLN A 128 12.87 4.71 -23.12
C GLN A 128 11.64 5.43 -23.68
N ALA A 129 11.12 4.96 -24.80
CA ALA A 129 9.87 5.47 -25.35
C ALA A 129 8.67 5.18 -24.42
N SER A 130 7.79 6.18 -24.27
CA SER A 130 6.46 6.07 -23.67
C SER A 130 5.38 5.92 -24.75
N GLY A 131 4.12 5.73 -24.33
CA GLY A 131 2.98 5.83 -25.24
C GLY A 131 2.73 7.24 -25.78
N PHE A 132 3.34 8.27 -25.17
CA PHE A 132 3.21 9.66 -25.61
C PHE A 132 4.41 10.12 -26.45
N THR A 133 5.46 9.29 -26.57
CA THR A 133 6.60 9.57 -27.44
C THR A 133 6.15 9.78 -28.89
N PRO A 134 6.37 10.97 -29.48
CA PRO A 134 5.96 11.30 -30.84
C PRO A 134 6.62 10.40 -31.89
N LYS A 135 5.92 10.18 -33.02
CA LYS A 135 6.55 9.58 -34.20
C LYS A 135 7.73 10.44 -34.65
N GLY A 136 8.86 9.83 -34.99
CA GLY A 136 10.08 10.54 -35.38
C GLY A 136 10.99 10.92 -34.20
N PHE A 137 10.55 10.72 -32.95
CA PHE A 137 11.34 11.03 -31.77
C PHE A 137 12.36 9.91 -31.45
N VAL A 138 13.61 10.27 -31.16
CA VAL A 138 14.67 9.31 -30.80
C VAL A 138 14.68 9.08 -29.28
N THR A 139 14.73 7.81 -28.88
CA THR A 139 14.83 7.37 -27.48
C THR A 139 15.86 6.25 -27.35
N THR A 140 16.20 5.79 -26.14
CA THR A 140 17.17 4.69 -25.98
C THR A 140 16.70 3.37 -26.58
N THR A 141 15.39 3.12 -26.60
CA THR A 141 14.79 1.90 -27.15
C THR A 141 14.31 2.07 -28.59
N THR A 142 14.27 3.30 -29.10
CA THR A 142 13.94 3.62 -30.50
C THR A 142 15.04 4.50 -31.12
N PRO A 143 16.26 3.97 -31.30
CA PRO A 143 17.40 4.75 -31.82
C PRO A 143 17.19 5.19 -33.27
N GLU A 144 16.44 4.41 -34.07
CA GLU A 144 16.02 4.74 -35.43
C GLU A 144 14.77 5.63 -35.49
N GLN A 145 14.47 6.36 -34.41
CA GLN A 145 13.23 7.11 -34.21
C GLN A 145 11.99 6.23 -33.97
N SER A 146 11.04 6.75 -33.20
CA SER A 146 9.75 6.11 -32.98
C SER A 146 8.96 6.00 -34.29
N LYS A 147 8.48 4.78 -34.59
CA LYS A 147 7.71 4.48 -35.80
C LYS A 147 6.19 4.45 -35.52
N THR A 148 5.79 4.50 -34.24
CA THR A 148 4.39 4.45 -33.80
C THR A 148 3.80 5.84 -33.61
N ARG A 149 2.47 5.95 -33.66
CA ARG A 149 1.77 7.19 -33.28
C ARG A 149 1.74 7.32 -31.76
N ASN A 150 1.85 8.53 -31.25
CA ASN A 150 1.61 8.81 -29.83
C ASN A 150 0.11 8.84 -29.53
N TYR A 151 -0.24 8.58 -28.27
CA TYR A 151 -1.57 8.88 -27.76
C TYR A 151 -1.72 10.38 -27.50
N ASP A 152 -2.84 10.96 -27.93
CA ASP A 152 -3.28 12.29 -27.47
C ASP A 152 -4.14 12.09 -26.20
N ILE A 153 -3.53 12.22 -25.03
CA ILE A 153 -4.21 11.97 -23.76
C ILE A 153 -5.34 12.94 -23.48
N CYS A 154 -5.20 14.19 -23.91
CA CYS A 154 -6.25 15.20 -23.74
C CYS A 154 -7.49 14.84 -24.55
N GLN A 155 -7.33 14.39 -25.80
CA GLN A 155 -8.45 13.93 -26.62
C GLN A 155 -9.10 12.65 -26.09
N LEU A 156 -8.30 11.73 -25.54
CA LEU A 156 -8.83 10.52 -24.89
C LEU A 156 -9.65 10.89 -23.64
N ALA A 157 -9.16 11.82 -22.80
CA ALA A 157 -9.88 12.28 -21.62
C ALA A 157 -11.17 13.03 -21.97
N LEU A 158 -11.15 13.89 -23.00
CA LEU A 158 -12.36 14.54 -23.53
C LEU A 158 -13.38 13.52 -24.05
N SER A 159 -12.90 12.48 -24.76
CA SER A 159 -13.75 11.37 -25.23
C SER A 159 -14.36 10.59 -24.07
N ALA A 160 -13.61 10.45 -22.97
CA ALA A 160 -14.07 9.87 -21.72
C ALA A 160 -14.89 10.83 -20.84
N LYS A 161 -15.29 12.01 -21.37
CA LYS A 161 -16.15 13.00 -20.70
C LYS A 161 -15.52 13.71 -19.50
N ALA A 162 -14.20 13.89 -19.48
CA ALA A 162 -13.56 14.78 -18.52
C ALA A 162 -14.19 16.18 -18.54
N SER A 163 -14.51 16.72 -17.36
CA SER A 163 -15.11 18.04 -17.17
C SER A 163 -14.12 19.17 -17.41
N PHE A 164 -12.83 18.97 -17.10
CA PHE A 164 -11.78 19.92 -17.40
C PHE A 164 -10.58 19.25 -18.07
N VAL A 165 -10.12 19.79 -19.20
CA VAL A 165 -8.91 19.34 -19.89
C VAL A 165 -8.10 20.54 -20.36
N ALA A 166 -6.81 20.56 -20.02
CA ALA A 166 -5.87 21.56 -20.49
C ALA A 166 -4.57 20.91 -20.99
N ARG A 167 -4.02 21.46 -22.07
CA ARG A 167 -2.67 21.18 -22.56
C ARG A 167 -1.86 22.48 -22.50
N VAL A 168 -0.69 22.43 -21.86
CA VAL A 168 0.15 23.60 -21.64
C VAL A 168 1.62 23.27 -21.89
N ILE A 169 2.35 24.19 -22.50
CA ILE A 169 3.82 24.12 -22.57
C ILE A 169 4.38 24.69 -21.27
N THR A 170 5.25 23.93 -20.61
CA THR A 170 5.91 24.41 -19.39
C THR A 170 6.67 25.72 -19.66
N LYS A 171 6.32 26.75 -18.89
CA LYS A 171 6.85 28.11 -18.95
C LYS A 171 6.99 28.66 -17.53
N PRO A 172 7.67 29.80 -17.31
CA PRO A 172 7.91 30.30 -15.95
C PRO A 172 6.64 30.44 -15.11
N ASP A 173 5.52 30.86 -15.73
CA ASP A 173 4.22 30.91 -15.07
C ASP A 173 3.09 30.37 -15.96
N PHE A 174 2.44 29.32 -15.48
CA PHE A 174 1.18 28.78 -15.98
C PHE A 174 0.25 28.38 -14.82
N SER A 175 0.49 28.95 -13.63
CA SER A 175 -0.26 28.65 -12.41
C SER A 175 -1.76 28.90 -12.56
N ASP A 176 -2.18 29.84 -13.40
CA ASP A 176 -3.59 30.13 -13.64
C ASP A 176 -4.35 28.96 -14.29
N ILE A 177 -3.69 28.17 -15.15
CA ILE A 177 -4.29 26.95 -15.73
C ILE A 177 -4.49 25.88 -14.64
N ILE A 178 -3.53 25.75 -13.72
CA ILE A 178 -3.65 24.83 -12.59
C ILE A 178 -4.78 25.30 -11.65
N ILE A 179 -4.91 26.61 -11.43
CA ILE A 179 -6.02 27.18 -10.66
C ILE A 179 -7.37 26.80 -11.28
N GLU A 180 -7.51 26.91 -12.60
CA GLU A 180 -8.75 26.54 -13.28
C GLU A 180 -9.09 25.06 -13.10
N GLY A 181 -8.09 24.16 -13.19
CA GLY A 181 -8.30 22.74 -12.92
C GLY A 181 -8.63 22.45 -11.44
N LEU A 182 -7.99 23.12 -10.49
CA LEU A 182 -8.28 22.95 -9.05
C LEU A 182 -9.66 23.48 -8.64
N LYS A 183 -10.19 24.47 -9.37
CA LYS A 183 -11.53 25.04 -9.18
C LYS A 183 -12.65 24.20 -9.81
N ASN A 184 -12.32 23.31 -10.74
CA ASN A 184 -13.30 22.45 -11.36
C ASN A 184 -13.86 21.46 -10.33
N GLU A 185 -15.19 21.36 -10.25
CA GLU A 185 -15.88 20.44 -9.34
C GLU A 185 -16.10 19.07 -10.00
N GLY A 186 -15.00 18.39 -10.33
CA GLY A 186 -15.00 17.14 -11.10
C GLY A 186 -13.60 16.74 -11.54
N PHE A 187 -13.51 15.82 -12.50
CA PHE A 187 -12.24 15.34 -13.00
C PHE A 187 -11.53 16.39 -13.87
N SER A 188 -10.30 16.73 -13.47
CA SER A 188 -9.46 17.65 -14.23
C SER A 188 -8.21 16.97 -14.74
N LEU A 189 -7.90 17.15 -16.02
CA LEU A 189 -6.63 16.76 -16.63
C LEU A 189 -5.86 17.99 -17.08
N ILE A 190 -4.60 18.10 -16.65
CA ILE A 190 -3.66 19.10 -17.14
C ILE A 190 -2.44 18.35 -17.67
N GLU A 191 -2.23 18.38 -18.98
CA GLU A 191 -1.01 17.89 -19.60
C GLU A 191 0.01 19.03 -19.69
N ALA A 192 1.07 18.95 -18.89
CA ALA A 192 2.20 19.87 -18.91
C ALA A 192 3.35 19.29 -19.72
N LEU A 193 3.61 19.91 -20.87
CA LEU A 193 4.58 19.47 -21.86
C LEU A 193 5.97 20.05 -21.55
N GLU A 194 6.98 19.19 -21.54
CA GLU A 194 8.38 19.54 -21.35
C GLU A 194 9.30 18.64 -22.19
N LEU A 195 10.62 18.89 -22.16
CA LEU A 195 11.61 17.96 -22.70
C LEU A 195 12.61 17.57 -21.62
N CYS A 196 12.82 16.26 -21.44
CA CYS A 196 13.80 15.75 -20.50
C CYS A 196 15.23 16.21 -20.87
N PRO A 197 15.92 17.00 -20.02
CA PRO A 197 17.25 17.51 -20.36
C PRO A 197 18.32 16.39 -20.43
N SER A 198 18.14 15.31 -19.67
CA SER A 198 19.12 14.23 -19.55
C SER A 198 19.12 13.29 -20.75
N TYR A 199 17.98 13.10 -21.42
CA TYR A 199 17.81 12.13 -22.50
C TYR A 199 17.24 12.79 -23.77
N ALA A 200 16.05 13.40 -23.69
CA ALA A 200 15.35 13.94 -24.85
C ALA A 200 16.18 14.99 -25.61
N LEU A 201 16.69 16.01 -24.90
CA LEU A 201 17.49 17.07 -25.52
C LEU A 201 18.83 16.55 -26.09
N LYS A 202 19.41 15.52 -25.48
CA LYS A 202 20.69 14.95 -25.96
C LYS A 202 20.52 14.15 -27.24
N MET A 203 19.42 13.40 -27.36
CA MET A 203 19.13 12.54 -28.51
C MET A 203 18.45 13.28 -29.66
N ASN A 204 17.72 14.36 -29.37
CA ASN A 204 16.93 15.12 -30.34
C ASN A 204 17.39 16.58 -30.43
N LYS A 205 18.71 16.82 -30.60
CA LYS A 205 19.36 18.14 -30.46
C LYS A 205 18.75 19.28 -31.28
N ASN A 206 18.14 18.97 -32.41
CA ASN A 206 17.58 19.96 -33.33
C ASN A 206 16.06 20.14 -33.19
N MET A 207 15.41 19.42 -32.28
CA MET A 207 13.97 19.50 -32.08
C MET A 207 13.64 20.44 -30.93
N LYS A 208 12.85 21.48 -31.20
CA LYS A 208 12.23 22.29 -30.15
C LYS A 208 10.85 21.72 -29.85
N LEU A 209 10.40 21.87 -28.61
CA LEU A 209 9.09 21.37 -28.19
C LEU A 209 7.95 21.92 -29.07
N LYS A 210 8.00 23.20 -29.45
CA LYS A 210 6.99 23.80 -30.36
C LYS A 210 6.94 23.10 -31.72
N ASP A 211 8.10 22.82 -32.30
CA ASP A 211 8.22 22.17 -33.62
C ASP A 211 7.68 20.73 -33.55
N ILE A 212 7.95 20.02 -32.44
CA ILE A 212 7.40 18.68 -32.19
C ILE A 212 5.88 18.72 -32.15
N LEU A 213 5.30 19.67 -31.41
CA LEU A 213 3.85 19.81 -31.26
C LEU A 213 3.17 20.15 -32.60
N GLU A 214 3.76 21.04 -33.39
CA GLU A 214 3.28 21.35 -34.74
C GLU A 214 3.30 20.10 -35.65
N GLN A 215 4.37 19.29 -35.57
CA GLN A 215 4.49 18.06 -36.34
C GLN A 215 3.42 17.01 -36.00
N ILE A 216 3.03 16.89 -34.73
CA ILE A 216 1.98 15.95 -34.28
C ILE A 216 0.58 16.56 -34.29
N GLY A 217 0.44 17.84 -34.65
CA GLY A 217 -0.84 18.55 -34.70
C GLY A 217 -1.43 18.88 -33.33
N GLU A 218 -0.59 18.96 -32.29
CA GLU A 218 -0.99 19.30 -30.92
C GLU A 218 -0.71 20.77 -30.61
N LYS A 219 -1.53 21.40 -29.77
CA LYS A 219 -1.38 22.81 -29.39
C LYS A 219 -1.85 23.03 -27.96
N GLU A 220 -1.44 24.15 -27.35
CA GLU A 220 -1.98 24.55 -26.05
C GLU A 220 -3.48 24.88 -26.17
N PHE A 221 -4.28 24.42 -25.20
CA PHE A 221 -5.69 24.75 -25.10
C PHE A 221 -6.24 24.49 -23.69
N VAL A 222 -7.42 25.02 -23.42
CA VAL A 222 -8.24 24.69 -22.25
C VAL A 222 -9.66 24.43 -22.73
N VAL A 223 -10.26 23.34 -22.28
CA VAL A 223 -11.65 22.96 -22.53
C VAL A 223 -12.33 22.69 -21.18
N LYS A 224 -13.54 23.23 -21.03
CA LYS A 224 -14.46 22.95 -19.93
C LYS A 224 -15.73 22.35 -20.52
N ASN A 225 -16.11 21.18 -20.05
CA ASN A 225 -17.34 20.50 -20.40
C ASN A 225 -18.31 20.52 -19.21
N ASP A 226 -19.57 20.21 -19.45
CA ASP A 226 -20.54 20.02 -18.38
C ASP A 226 -20.13 18.86 -17.47
N ASN A 227 -20.28 19.05 -16.16
CA ASN A 227 -19.96 18.02 -15.17
C ASN A 227 -21.02 16.92 -15.23
N TYR A 228 -20.60 15.69 -15.54
CA TYR A 228 -21.42 14.49 -15.38
C TYR A 228 -20.96 13.77 -14.12
N ARG A 229 -21.29 14.32 -12.95
CA ARG A 229 -20.85 13.76 -11.68
C ARG A 229 -21.61 12.47 -11.41
N TRP A 230 -20.89 11.35 -11.40
CA TRP A 230 -21.47 10.08 -11.00
C TRP A 230 -21.93 10.17 -9.53
N GLU A 231 -23.24 10.07 -9.30
CA GLU A 231 -23.82 9.99 -7.97
C GLU A 231 -23.58 8.61 -7.38
N TYR A 232 -22.47 8.46 -6.64
CA TYR A 232 -22.26 7.26 -5.84
C TYR A 232 -23.19 7.27 -4.63
N TYR A 233 -23.91 6.16 -4.41
CA TYR A 233 -24.59 5.91 -3.15
C TYR A 233 -23.54 5.78 -2.03
N LYS A 234 -23.25 6.89 -1.36
CA LYS A 234 -22.52 6.89 -0.09
C LYS A 234 -23.42 6.20 0.94
N ASN A 235 -23.37 4.86 0.99
CA ASN A 235 -23.83 4.16 2.17
C ASN A 235 -23.07 4.76 3.35
N SER A 236 -23.78 5.19 4.39
CA SER A 236 -23.13 5.67 5.61
C SER A 236 -22.36 4.49 6.21
N THR A 237 -21.08 4.39 5.89
CA THR A 237 -20.19 3.46 6.55
C THR A 237 -19.80 4.11 7.88
N THR A 238 -20.05 3.39 8.97
CA THR A 238 -19.53 3.77 10.29
C THR A 238 -18.01 3.82 10.23
N ASP A 239 -17.43 4.72 11.01
CA ASP A 239 -15.98 4.87 11.04
C ASP A 239 -15.33 3.53 11.41
N LEU A 240 -14.26 3.14 10.73
CA LEU A 240 -13.56 1.90 11.09
C LEU A 240 -13.04 1.98 12.53
N PHE A 241 -12.67 3.17 13.00
CA PHE A 241 -12.27 3.39 14.39
C PHE A 241 -13.41 3.18 15.39
N GLU A 242 -14.67 3.45 15.01
CA GLU A 242 -15.84 3.12 15.85
C GLU A 242 -16.01 1.60 16.03
N LYS A 243 -15.48 0.80 15.10
CA LYS A 243 -15.48 -0.67 15.20
C LYS A 243 -14.27 -1.22 15.93
N VAL A 244 -13.23 -0.41 16.17
CA VAL A 244 -12.04 -0.85 16.91
C VAL A 244 -12.42 -1.01 18.37
N LYS A 245 -12.41 -2.26 18.86
CA LYS A 245 -12.53 -2.52 20.29
C LYS A 245 -11.24 -2.13 20.98
N ILE A 246 -11.29 -1.09 21.80
CA ILE A 246 -10.18 -0.77 22.71
C ILE A 246 -10.13 -1.87 23.77
N LEU A 247 -8.99 -2.54 23.88
CA LEU A 247 -8.75 -3.57 24.89
C LEU A 247 -7.93 -2.97 26.01
N GLU A 248 -8.53 -2.90 27.20
CA GLU A 248 -7.84 -2.48 28.40
C GLU A 248 -7.04 -3.65 28.99
N LYS A 249 -5.88 -3.34 29.55
CA LYS A 249 -5.08 -4.30 30.30
C LYS A 249 -5.88 -4.77 31.53
N LYS A 250 -6.03 -6.09 31.68
CA LYS A 250 -6.72 -6.74 32.81
C LYS A 250 -5.83 -7.68 33.60
N TYR A 251 -4.73 -8.13 33.00
CA TYR A 251 -3.86 -9.16 33.57
C TYR A 251 -2.40 -8.69 33.59
N GLU A 252 -1.60 -9.28 34.48
CA GLU A 252 -0.16 -9.04 34.58
C GLU A 252 0.63 -10.20 33.96
N HIS A 253 1.69 -9.87 33.22
CA HIS A 253 2.59 -10.86 32.62
C HIS A 253 3.94 -10.91 33.36
N ASN A 254 4.70 -11.99 33.18
CA ASN A 254 6.07 -12.12 33.70
C ASN A 254 7.14 -12.07 32.59
N LEU A 255 6.74 -11.80 31.35
CA LEU A 255 7.63 -11.75 30.20
C LEU A 255 8.69 -10.62 30.34
N LYS A 256 9.96 -10.97 30.21
CA LYS A 256 11.11 -10.05 30.40
C LYS A 256 11.72 -9.52 29.11
N ARG A 257 11.45 -10.16 27.98
CA ARG A 257 11.99 -9.83 26.67
C ARG A 257 10.97 -10.16 25.59
N THR A 258 11.17 -9.62 24.40
CA THR A 258 10.43 -10.06 23.20
C THR A 258 10.52 -11.56 23.04
N PHE A 259 9.38 -12.18 22.75
CA PHE A 259 9.22 -13.61 22.60
C PHE A 259 8.38 -13.92 21.36
N CYS A 260 8.83 -14.87 20.55
CA CYS A 260 8.17 -15.24 19.31
C CYS A 260 7.79 -16.72 19.31
N ILE A 261 6.52 -17.00 19.02
CA ILE A 261 6.05 -18.35 18.75
C ILE A 261 5.73 -18.49 17.27
N GLN A 262 5.94 -19.68 16.73
CA GLN A 262 5.42 -20.07 15.43
C GLN A 262 4.52 -21.28 15.59
N LEU A 263 3.24 -21.13 15.28
CA LEU A 263 2.29 -22.23 15.22
C LEU A 263 2.07 -22.65 13.77
N SER A 264 2.22 -23.93 13.47
CA SER A 264 2.06 -24.50 12.13
C SER A 264 1.18 -25.75 12.16
N GLY A 265 0.20 -25.79 11.27
CA GLY A 265 -0.75 -26.90 11.13
C GLY A 265 -1.34 -26.93 9.72
N SER A 266 -2.43 -27.67 9.52
CA SER A 266 -3.08 -27.76 8.21
C SER A 266 -4.09 -26.63 8.02
N ALA A 267 -4.31 -26.22 6.77
CA ALA A 267 -5.35 -25.27 6.43
C ALA A 267 -6.73 -25.78 6.91
N GLY A 268 -7.56 -24.89 7.45
CA GLY A 268 -8.87 -25.25 8.02
C GLY A 268 -8.83 -25.76 9.46
N GLU A 269 -7.67 -25.95 10.07
CA GLU A 269 -7.52 -26.35 11.49
C GLU A 269 -7.44 -25.16 12.46
N GLY A 270 -7.66 -23.94 11.98
CA GLY A 270 -7.79 -22.75 12.83
C GLY A 270 -6.47 -22.10 13.28
N VAL A 271 -5.35 -22.37 12.62
CA VAL A 271 -4.01 -21.84 13.00
C VAL A 271 -3.97 -20.31 13.08
N GLN A 272 -4.52 -19.59 12.09
CA GLN A 272 -4.52 -18.12 12.10
C GLN A 272 -5.33 -17.57 13.27
N THR A 273 -6.55 -18.08 13.44
CA THR A 273 -7.43 -17.68 14.55
C THR A 273 -6.84 -18.04 15.91
N ALA A 274 -6.13 -19.17 16.02
CA ALA A 274 -5.43 -19.52 17.24
C ALA A 274 -4.29 -18.55 17.57
N GLY A 275 -3.55 -18.10 16.55
CA GLY A 275 -2.59 -17.01 16.69
C GLY A 275 -3.25 -15.70 17.16
N GLU A 276 -4.42 -15.35 16.62
CA GLU A 276 -5.17 -14.16 17.04
C GLU A 276 -5.63 -14.26 18.51
N VAL A 277 -6.12 -15.42 18.95
CA VAL A 277 -6.48 -15.66 20.35
C VAL A 277 -5.27 -15.45 21.27
N PHE A 278 -4.12 -15.99 20.86
CA PHE A 278 -2.87 -15.80 21.61
C PHE A 278 -2.46 -14.33 21.66
N ALA A 279 -2.64 -13.60 20.54
CA ALA A 279 -2.38 -12.17 20.48
C ALA A 279 -3.30 -11.38 21.42
N TYR A 280 -4.61 -11.66 21.41
CA TYR A 280 -5.55 -10.99 22.29
C TYR A 280 -5.28 -11.25 23.78
N GLY A 281 -4.93 -12.49 24.15
CA GLY A 281 -4.51 -12.80 25.53
C GLY A 281 -3.27 -12.00 25.94
N ALA A 282 -2.29 -11.86 25.05
CA ALA A 282 -1.11 -11.04 25.29
C ALA A 282 -1.45 -9.54 25.44
N VAL A 283 -2.30 -8.98 24.57
CA VAL A 283 -2.76 -7.58 24.66
C VAL A 283 -3.49 -7.31 25.98
N LEU A 284 -4.42 -8.20 26.38
CA LEU A 284 -5.12 -8.11 27.67
C LEU A 284 -4.16 -8.20 28.87
N SER A 285 -2.98 -8.79 28.67
CA SER A 285 -1.92 -8.88 29.67
C SER A 285 -0.97 -7.67 29.63
N GLY A 286 -1.19 -6.69 28.75
CA GLY A 286 -0.39 -5.48 28.63
C GLY A 286 0.82 -5.59 27.70
N LEU A 287 0.90 -6.64 26.87
CA LEU A 287 1.98 -6.83 25.90
C LEU A 287 1.65 -6.19 24.55
N SER A 288 2.66 -5.65 23.87
CA SER A 288 2.56 -5.29 22.46
C SER A 288 2.70 -6.54 21.58
N VAL A 289 1.91 -6.62 20.51
CA VAL A 289 1.81 -7.83 19.69
C VAL A 289 1.93 -7.54 18.21
N ASN A 290 2.60 -8.44 17.48
CA ASN A 290 2.46 -8.59 16.04
C ASN A 290 2.13 -10.04 15.67
N GLN A 291 1.33 -10.22 14.63
CA GLN A 291 1.05 -11.52 14.06
C GLN A 291 1.37 -11.52 12.57
N ARG A 292 2.04 -12.58 12.10
CA ARG A 292 2.32 -12.84 10.69
C ARG A 292 1.72 -14.17 10.28
N GLY A 293 0.83 -14.15 9.30
CA GLY A 293 0.28 -15.33 8.66
C GLY A 293 1.08 -15.73 7.42
N SER A 294 1.28 -17.03 7.21
CA SER A 294 1.76 -17.62 5.97
C SER A 294 0.93 -18.84 5.62
N TYR A 295 0.31 -18.82 4.44
CA TYR A 295 -0.53 -19.89 3.92
C TYR A 295 -0.67 -19.74 2.40
N PRO A 296 -0.95 -20.84 1.67
CA PRO A 296 -1.23 -20.77 0.23
C PRO A 296 -2.44 -19.90 -0.10
N VAL A 297 -2.50 -19.37 -1.31
CA VAL A 297 -3.66 -18.62 -1.83
C VAL A 297 -4.91 -19.51 -1.99
N THR A 298 -4.74 -20.84 -2.01
CA THR A 298 -5.82 -21.82 -2.11
C THR A 298 -6.51 -21.99 -0.76
N VAL A 299 -7.82 -21.76 -0.72
CA VAL A 299 -8.62 -21.89 0.50
C VAL A 299 -8.72 -23.35 0.93
N GLY A 300 -8.39 -23.62 2.20
CA GLY A 300 -8.62 -24.92 2.84
C GLY A 300 -7.66 -26.05 2.45
N VAL A 301 -6.58 -25.76 1.72
CA VAL A 301 -5.60 -26.77 1.28
C VAL A 301 -4.18 -26.34 1.66
N GLY A 302 -3.36 -27.32 2.08
CA GLY A 302 -1.95 -27.12 2.41
C GLY A 302 -1.74 -26.70 3.86
N PHE A 303 -0.62 -26.00 4.11
CA PHE A 303 -0.24 -25.58 5.45
C PHE A 303 -0.90 -24.26 5.84
N SER A 304 -0.92 -24.00 7.15
CA SER A 304 -1.12 -22.67 7.71
C SER A 304 -0.12 -22.47 8.83
N THR A 305 0.60 -21.35 8.77
CA THR A 305 1.57 -20.95 9.81
C THR A 305 1.22 -19.56 10.32
N SER A 306 1.16 -19.42 11.64
CA SER A 306 0.96 -18.14 12.33
C SER A 306 2.13 -17.91 13.27
N GLU A 307 2.91 -16.85 13.00
CA GLU A 307 3.94 -16.38 13.91
C GLU A 307 3.38 -15.24 14.74
N VAL A 308 3.50 -15.34 16.07
CA VAL A 308 3.03 -14.32 16.99
C VAL A 308 4.21 -13.85 17.84
N ILE A 309 4.49 -12.56 17.75
CA ILE A 309 5.56 -11.87 18.49
C ILE A 309 4.89 -11.07 19.59
N ILE A 310 5.30 -11.31 20.83
CA ILE A 310 4.83 -10.60 22.02
C ILE A 310 6.00 -9.88 22.68
N SER A 311 5.80 -8.64 23.12
CA SER A 311 6.85 -7.82 23.72
C SER A 311 6.33 -7.02 24.92
N PRO A 312 7.11 -6.92 26.02
CA PRO A 312 6.82 -5.95 27.09
C PRO A 312 7.09 -4.50 26.66
N GLU A 313 7.81 -4.29 25.56
CA GLU A 313 8.11 -2.97 25.00
C GLU A 313 6.99 -2.50 24.07
N LYS A 314 6.73 -1.19 24.05
CA LYS A 314 5.67 -0.60 23.20
C LYS A 314 5.89 -0.86 21.71
N ASP A 315 7.14 -0.80 21.26
CA ASP A 315 7.52 -0.99 19.86
C ASP A 315 7.77 -2.47 19.56
N CYS A 316 6.69 -3.23 19.39
CA CYS A 316 6.80 -4.59 18.85
C CYS A 316 7.03 -4.47 17.34
N THR A 317 8.20 -4.90 16.86
CA THR A 317 8.58 -4.83 15.43
C THR A 317 8.77 -6.22 14.83
N TYR A 318 8.79 -6.32 13.50
CA TYR A 318 9.03 -7.57 12.77
C TYR A 318 10.48 -8.05 12.78
N ASN A 319 11.37 -7.43 13.56
CA ASN A 319 12.81 -7.72 13.57
C ASN A 319 13.18 -9.01 14.33
N VAL A 320 12.32 -10.03 14.30
CA VAL A 320 12.60 -11.34 14.88
C VAL A 320 12.94 -12.33 13.77
N ASN A 321 14.22 -12.72 13.71
CA ASN A 321 14.75 -13.59 12.64
C ASN A 321 14.41 -15.09 12.83
N SER A 322 14.11 -15.52 14.06
CA SER A 322 13.74 -16.90 14.39
C SER A 322 12.77 -16.92 15.57
N PRO A 323 11.76 -17.80 15.57
CA PRO A 323 10.92 -17.99 16.75
C PRO A 323 11.72 -18.59 17.91
N ASP A 324 11.26 -18.35 19.13
CA ASP A 324 11.75 -19.04 20.32
C ASP A 324 11.21 -20.47 20.37
N PHE A 325 9.90 -20.62 20.10
CA PHE A 325 9.21 -21.91 20.05
C PHE A 325 8.51 -22.14 18.72
N MET A 326 8.62 -23.36 18.20
CA MET A 326 7.79 -23.85 17.10
C MET A 326 6.78 -24.86 17.65
N ILE A 327 5.52 -24.70 17.27
CA ILE A 327 4.44 -25.63 17.59
C ILE A 327 3.94 -26.21 16.26
N ILE A 328 4.00 -27.53 16.12
CA ILE A 328 3.66 -28.23 14.90
C ILE A 328 2.58 -29.26 15.22
N THR A 329 1.36 -29.01 14.74
CA THR A 329 0.19 -29.83 15.06
C THR A 329 -0.24 -30.76 13.93
N SER A 330 0.32 -30.65 12.73
CA SER A 330 -0.08 -31.44 11.56
C SER A 330 1.10 -31.83 10.67
N ILE A 331 0.87 -32.79 9.77
CA ILE A 331 1.86 -33.17 8.76
C ILE A 331 2.15 -32.04 7.76
N ASP A 332 1.14 -31.26 7.36
CA ASP A 332 1.36 -30.09 6.49
C ASP A 332 2.20 -29.02 7.20
N GLY A 333 1.91 -28.80 8.49
CA GLY A 333 2.70 -27.92 9.35
C GLY A 333 4.14 -28.41 9.53
N LEU A 334 4.36 -29.72 9.58
CA LEU A 334 5.70 -30.30 9.64
C LEU A 334 6.44 -30.12 8.31
N ASN A 335 5.79 -30.48 7.20
CA ASN A 335 6.36 -30.45 5.86
C ASN A 335 6.83 -29.04 5.47
N VAL A 336 6.03 -27.99 5.76
CA VAL A 336 6.43 -26.62 5.44
C VAL A 336 7.64 -26.14 6.26
N ASN A 337 7.89 -26.74 7.43
CA ASN A 337 8.97 -26.36 8.32
C ASN A 337 10.20 -27.25 8.26
N ILE A 338 10.19 -28.33 7.46
CA ILE A 338 11.23 -29.35 7.52
C ILE A 338 12.64 -28.80 7.24
N GLU A 339 12.76 -27.86 6.30
CA GLU A 339 14.03 -27.18 6.01
C GLU A 339 14.44 -26.22 7.14
N LYS A 340 13.49 -25.45 7.69
CA LYS A 340 13.74 -24.52 8.81
C LYS A 340 14.22 -25.28 10.05
N LEU A 341 13.64 -26.45 10.33
CA LEU A 341 13.96 -27.30 11.46
C LEU A 341 15.40 -27.82 11.45
N LYS A 342 16.03 -28.02 10.28
CA LYS A 342 17.43 -28.50 10.20
C LYS A 342 18.43 -27.57 10.88
N SER A 343 18.14 -26.27 10.92
CA SER A 343 19.01 -25.24 11.51
C SER A 343 18.45 -24.62 12.79
N PHE A 344 17.25 -25.03 13.19
CA PHE A 344 16.57 -24.50 14.37
C PHE A 344 17.19 -25.05 15.65
N LYS A 345 17.40 -24.17 16.63
CA LYS A 345 18.02 -24.52 17.94
C LYS A 345 17.10 -24.28 19.14
N GLY A 346 15.85 -23.87 18.91
CA GLY A 346 14.87 -23.60 19.96
C GLY A 346 14.17 -24.86 20.46
N ILE A 347 12.94 -24.70 20.94
CA ILE A 347 12.08 -25.82 21.36
C ILE A 347 10.98 -26.04 20.33
N VAL A 348 10.77 -27.30 19.95
CA VAL A 348 9.71 -27.73 19.05
C VAL A 348 8.68 -28.54 19.84
N TYR A 349 7.48 -28.00 19.96
CA TYR A 349 6.30 -28.71 20.45
C TYR A 349 5.68 -29.44 19.27
N LEU A 350 5.75 -30.77 19.26
CA LEU A 350 5.34 -31.59 18.13
C LEU A 350 4.16 -32.49 18.51
N ASP A 351 3.13 -32.55 17.68
CA ASP A 351 2.04 -33.49 17.90
C ASP A 351 2.55 -34.93 17.91
N ASN A 352 2.07 -35.74 18.86
CA ASN A 352 2.58 -37.09 19.09
C ASN A 352 2.34 -38.05 17.91
N SER A 353 1.35 -37.76 17.05
CA SER A 353 1.10 -38.56 15.83
C SER A 353 2.15 -38.37 14.75
N LEU A 354 3.02 -37.35 14.86
CA LEU A 354 4.01 -37.00 13.85
C LEU A 354 5.35 -37.68 14.10
N GLU A 355 6.00 -38.05 13.00
CA GLU A 355 7.39 -38.53 13.04
C GLU A 355 8.33 -37.43 13.52
N THR A 356 9.32 -37.82 14.31
CA THR A 356 10.30 -36.89 14.87
C THR A 356 11.24 -36.42 13.73
N PRO A 357 11.26 -35.12 13.39
CA PRO A 357 12.15 -34.61 12.35
C PRO A 357 13.62 -34.66 12.80
N LYS A 358 14.54 -34.74 11.84
CA LYS A 358 15.98 -34.60 12.11
C LYS A 358 16.31 -33.14 12.38
N THR A 359 16.60 -32.81 13.64
CA THR A 359 16.92 -31.45 14.10
C THR A 359 17.76 -31.50 15.38
N ASP A 360 18.55 -30.45 15.62
CA ASP A 360 19.27 -30.22 16.88
C ASP A 360 18.39 -29.51 17.93
N ALA A 361 17.17 -29.11 17.57
CA ALA A 361 16.20 -28.50 18.47
C ALA A 361 15.71 -29.48 19.55
N LYS A 362 15.36 -28.95 20.72
CA LYS A 362 14.71 -29.76 21.77
C LYS A 362 13.27 -30.07 21.35
N ILE A 363 12.92 -31.34 21.24
CA ILE A 363 11.55 -31.76 20.88
C ILE A 363 10.76 -32.14 22.14
N ILE A 364 9.56 -31.59 22.27
CA ILE A 364 8.56 -31.95 23.28
C ILE A 364 7.35 -32.49 22.53
N LYS A 365 7.04 -33.78 22.72
CA LYS A 365 5.85 -34.39 22.12
C LYS A 365 4.65 -34.31 23.05
N TYR A 366 3.48 -34.03 22.49
CA TYR A 366 2.21 -34.06 23.20
C TYR A 366 1.05 -34.37 22.22
N ASP A 367 -0.02 -34.98 22.69
CA ASP A 367 -1.18 -35.29 21.85
C ASP A 367 -2.07 -34.05 21.68
N PHE A 368 -1.69 -33.15 20.78
CA PHE A 368 -2.45 -31.92 20.51
C PHE A 368 -3.73 -32.23 19.73
N ARG A 369 -3.77 -33.33 18.98
CA ARG A 369 -4.94 -33.78 18.22
C ARG A 369 -5.96 -34.58 19.04
N LYS A 370 -5.74 -34.80 20.34
CA LYS A 370 -6.65 -35.52 21.25
C LYS A 370 -8.12 -35.13 21.12
N PHE A 371 -8.40 -33.84 20.93
CA PHE A 371 -9.76 -33.30 20.81
C PHE A 371 -10.19 -33.00 19.37
N GLY A 372 -9.49 -33.58 18.39
CA GLY A 372 -9.74 -33.41 16.97
C GLY A 372 -8.90 -32.30 16.32
N ALA A 373 -8.71 -32.42 15.01
CA ALA A 373 -7.91 -31.52 14.18
C ALA A 373 -8.21 -30.03 14.40
N LYS A 374 -9.49 -29.65 14.40
CA LYS A 374 -9.95 -28.25 14.58
C LYS A 374 -9.65 -27.64 15.95
N ASN A 375 -9.37 -28.47 16.96
CA ASN A 375 -9.03 -28.04 18.31
C ASN A 375 -7.52 -27.98 18.55
N SER A 376 -6.72 -28.63 17.69
CA SER A 376 -5.29 -28.85 17.93
C SER A 376 -4.49 -27.56 18.12
N ALA A 377 -4.75 -26.56 17.28
CA ALA A 377 -4.09 -25.27 17.32
C ALA A 377 -4.30 -24.56 18.67
N ILE A 378 -5.55 -24.38 19.10
CA ILE A 378 -5.90 -23.72 20.37
C ILE A 378 -5.37 -24.52 21.56
N PHE A 379 -5.57 -25.83 21.54
CA PHE A 379 -5.16 -26.70 22.64
C PHE A 379 -3.63 -26.69 22.83
N SER A 380 -2.87 -26.67 21.74
CA SER A 380 -1.40 -26.59 21.78
C SER A 380 -0.88 -25.29 22.40
N LEU A 381 -1.55 -24.16 22.14
CA LEU A 381 -1.18 -22.87 22.73
C LEU A 381 -1.55 -22.79 24.21
N LEU A 382 -2.67 -23.39 24.61
CA LEU A 382 -3.08 -23.47 26.00
C LEU A 382 -2.09 -24.33 26.83
N TYR A 383 -1.68 -25.48 26.26
CA TYR A 383 -0.59 -26.29 26.81
C TYR A 383 0.70 -25.48 26.94
N LEU A 384 1.08 -24.74 25.89
CA LEU A 384 2.28 -23.91 25.89
C LEU A 384 2.25 -22.87 27.03
N LEU A 385 1.13 -22.17 27.19
CA LEU A 385 0.96 -21.14 28.22
C LEU A 385 1.05 -21.71 29.62
N LYS A 386 0.43 -22.87 29.87
CA LYS A 386 0.53 -23.58 31.15
C LYS A 386 2.00 -23.88 31.49
N GLU A 387 2.75 -24.43 30.54
CA GLU A 387 4.13 -24.89 30.79
C GLU A 387 5.13 -23.74 30.90
N ASN A 388 4.93 -22.65 30.14
CA ASN A 388 5.94 -21.60 29.98
C ASN A 388 5.58 -20.26 30.63
N LYS A 389 4.33 -20.08 31.06
CA LYS A 389 3.84 -18.88 31.78
C LYS A 389 4.18 -17.56 31.07
N LEU A 390 4.08 -17.54 29.73
CA LEU A 390 4.38 -16.35 28.91
C LEU A 390 3.48 -15.17 29.32
N TYR A 391 2.20 -15.47 29.54
CA TYR A 391 1.20 -14.61 30.19
C TYR A 391 0.08 -15.51 30.78
N PRO A 392 -0.86 -14.98 31.59
CA PRO A 392 -1.88 -15.78 32.27
C PRO A 392 -2.81 -16.57 31.34
N VAL A 393 -3.21 -17.76 31.75
CA VAL A 393 -4.11 -18.62 30.98
C VAL A 393 -5.51 -18.02 30.88
N GLU A 394 -5.93 -17.28 31.90
CA GLU A 394 -7.21 -16.60 31.99
C GLU A 394 -7.37 -15.55 30.88
N SER A 395 -6.30 -14.81 30.56
CA SER A 395 -6.32 -13.82 29.48
C SER A 395 -6.43 -14.47 28.10
N PHE A 396 -5.81 -15.64 27.90
CA PHE A 396 -6.02 -16.45 26.69
C PHE A 396 -7.47 -16.89 26.54
N ILE A 397 -8.10 -17.33 27.63
CA ILE A 397 -9.51 -17.74 27.65
C ILE A 397 -10.44 -16.57 27.31
N GLU A 398 -10.14 -15.37 27.81
CA GLU A 398 -10.87 -14.15 27.39
C GLU A 398 -10.63 -13.83 25.90
N GLY A 399 -9.42 -14.07 25.39
CA GLY A 399 -9.12 -13.99 23.95
C GLY A 399 -10.02 -14.88 23.09
N LEU A 400 -10.42 -16.07 23.58
CA LEU A 400 -11.40 -16.93 22.90
C LEU A 400 -12.79 -16.29 22.81
N GLN A 401 -13.17 -15.48 23.80
CA GLN A 401 -14.43 -14.74 23.78
C GLN A 401 -14.38 -13.59 22.79
N ILE A 402 -13.29 -12.81 22.79
CA ILE A 402 -13.12 -11.66 21.90
C ILE A 402 -13.18 -12.08 20.42
N THR A 403 -12.61 -13.24 20.10
CA THR A 403 -12.59 -13.83 18.75
C THR A 403 -13.86 -14.61 18.40
N ASN A 404 -14.85 -14.70 19.30
CA ASN A 404 -16.10 -15.43 19.12
C ASN A 404 -15.92 -16.92 18.76
N ILE A 405 -14.88 -17.57 19.29
CA ILE A 405 -14.64 -19.01 19.08
C ILE A 405 -14.73 -19.84 20.35
N LYS A 406 -14.93 -19.24 21.52
CA LYS A 406 -15.03 -19.96 22.81
C LYS A 406 -16.01 -21.14 22.76
N GLU A 407 -17.18 -20.97 22.15
CA GLU A 407 -18.21 -22.02 22.03
C GLU A 407 -17.90 -23.05 20.93
N LYS A 408 -16.93 -22.77 20.07
CA LYS A 408 -16.52 -23.65 18.96
C LYS A 408 -15.37 -24.59 19.33
N VAL A 409 -14.77 -24.40 20.50
CA VAL A 409 -13.64 -25.20 20.99
C VAL A 409 -14.04 -26.02 22.20
N ALA A 410 -13.35 -27.15 22.41
CA ALA A 410 -13.63 -28.06 23.53
C ALA A 410 -13.01 -27.57 24.86
N LEU A 411 -13.25 -26.32 25.26
CA LEU A 411 -12.55 -25.64 26.35
C LEU A 411 -12.63 -26.38 27.69
N ASP A 412 -13.80 -26.89 28.07
CA ASP A 412 -13.97 -27.60 29.35
C ASP A 412 -13.12 -28.88 29.40
N LYS A 413 -13.06 -29.60 28.28
CA LYS A 413 -12.19 -30.79 28.13
C LYS A 413 -10.71 -30.42 28.16
N PHE A 414 -10.34 -29.25 27.60
CA PHE A 414 -8.96 -28.78 27.67
C PHE A 414 -8.54 -28.48 29.11
N LYS A 415 -9.40 -27.82 29.88
CA LYS A 415 -9.14 -27.47 31.28
C LYS A 415 -9.00 -28.72 32.15
N GLU A 416 -9.88 -29.69 31.97
CA GLU A 416 -9.81 -30.98 32.66
C GLU A 416 -8.48 -31.70 32.36
N GLU A 417 -8.09 -31.79 31.09
CA GLU A 417 -6.85 -32.43 30.66
C GLU A 417 -5.60 -31.74 31.19
N LEU A 418 -5.58 -30.41 31.13
CA LEU A 418 -4.42 -29.60 31.50
C LEU A 418 -4.37 -29.29 33.00
N LYS A 419 -5.44 -29.56 33.76
CA LYS A 419 -5.60 -29.24 35.19
C LYS A 419 -5.39 -27.74 35.48
N ILE A 420 -6.12 -26.91 34.74
CA ILE A 420 -6.06 -25.43 34.78
C ILE A 420 -7.43 -24.80 35.02
#